data_AF-A0A519UZX8-F1
#
_entry.id   AF-A0A519UZX8-F1
#
_cell.length_a   1.000
_cell.length_b   1.000
_cell.length_c   1.000
_cell.angle_alpha   90.00
_cell.angle_beta   90.00
_cell.angle_gamma   90.00
#
_symmetry.space_group_name_H-M   'P 1'
#
loop_
_entity.id
_entity.type
_entity.pdbx_description
1 polymer ?
#
loop_
_entity_poly.entity_id
_entity_poly.type
_entity_poly.pdbx_seq_one_letter_code
_entity_poly.pdbx_strand_id
1 'polypeptide(L)'
;MHLGERLSGQGRRSFVRYLTPSLLVMMTRRSLTRGLSLLLGLGMVFIGTRFLLAPRAGAEGFGVFLPPADVHYAFHYAKGIRDVFSGLLLALFAGFGYDRPLAWVLLLGALIPGVDLSIVLAQPTASLAFALPHLVAIGLLLGLAASLFTLARPAATIFIPAVI
;
A
#
# COMPACT_ATOMS: atom_id res chain seq x y z
N MET A 1 -21.88 48.63 -29.89
CA MET A 1 -22.21 48.03 -28.58
C MET A 1 -22.37 46.51 -28.71
N HIS A 2 -21.30 45.76 -29.04
CA HIS A 2 -21.41 44.30 -29.31
C HIS A 2 -20.13 43.48 -28.99
N LEU A 3 -19.14 44.05 -28.29
CA LEU A 3 -17.85 43.38 -28.00
C LEU A 3 -17.75 42.76 -26.59
N GLY A 4 -18.72 43.04 -25.69
CA GLY A 4 -18.65 42.66 -24.28
C GLY A 4 -19.04 41.20 -23.97
N GLU A 5 -19.86 40.56 -24.80
CA GLU A 5 -20.37 39.21 -24.51
C GLU A 5 -19.43 38.08 -24.95
N ARG A 6 -18.51 38.33 -25.88
CA ARG A 6 -17.62 37.27 -26.39
C ARG A 6 -16.50 36.87 -25.44
N LEU A 7 -16.14 37.73 -24.48
CA LEU A 7 -15.04 37.47 -23.54
C LEU A 7 -15.48 36.65 -22.30
N SER A 8 -16.77 36.65 -21.96
CA SER A 8 -17.28 35.90 -20.79
C SER A 8 -17.47 34.40 -21.07
N GLY A 9 -17.84 34.04 -22.30
CA GLY A 9 -18.05 32.65 -22.72
C GLY A 9 -16.76 31.90 -23.07
N GLN A 10 -15.75 32.60 -23.61
CA GLN A 10 -14.51 31.98 -24.09
C GLN A 10 -13.57 31.58 -22.95
N GLY A 11 -13.43 32.42 -21.91
CA GLY A 11 -12.63 32.12 -20.72
C GLY A 11 -13.19 30.98 -19.86
N ARG A 12 -14.53 30.86 -19.80
CA ARG A 12 -15.21 29.79 -19.07
C ARG A 12 -15.10 28.43 -19.77
N ARG A 13 -15.07 28.41 -21.11
CA ARG A 13 -14.89 27.19 -21.93
C ARG A 13 -13.46 26.69 -21.97
N SER A 14 -12.45 27.58 -21.96
CA SER A 14 -11.05 27.18 -21.87
C SER A 14 -10.71 26.62 -20.49
N PHE A 15 -11.18 27.24 -19.40
CA PHE A 15 -10.95 26.77 -18.02
C PHE A 15 -11.47 25.35 -17.77
N VAL A 16 -12.68 25.02 -18.24
CA VAL A 16 -13.24 23.65 -18.11
C VAL A 16 -12.39 22.63 -18.85
N ARG A 17 -11.82 22.97 -20.01
CA ARG A 17 -11.03 22.06 -20.87
C ARG A 17 -9.67 21.68 -20.27
N TYR A 18 -9.12 22.50 -19.38
CA TYR A 18 -7.88 22.19 -18.63
C TYR A 18 -8.13 21.45 -17.31
N LEU A 19 -9.34 21.54 -16.75
CA LEU A 19 -9.73 20.82 -15.53
C LEU A 19 -10.12 19.36 -15.79
N THR A 20 -10.74 19.04 -16.92
CA THR A 20 -11.23 17.66 -17.18
C THR A 20 -10.12 16.60 -17.25
N PRO A 21 -8.98 16.81 -17.94
CA PRO A 21 -7.95 15.77 -18.06
C PRO A 21 -7.27 15.47 -16.73
N SER A 22 -6.98 16.52 -15.95
CA SER A 22 -6.26 16.42 -14.67
C SER A 22 -7.10 15.71 -13.59
N LEU A 23 -8.40 16.01 -13.54
CA LEU A 23 -9.32 15.35 -12.61
C LEU A 23 -9.53 13.87 -12.96
N LEU A 24 -9.66 13.52 -14.24
CA LEU A 24 -9.79 12.13 -14.69
C LEU A 24 -8.55 11.31 -14.34
N VAL A 25 -7.35 11.82 -14.64
CA VAL A 25 -6.09 11.14 -14.30
C VAL A 25 -5.96 10.92 -12.79
N MET A 26 -6.30 11.93 -11.98
CA MET A 26 -6.27 11.83 -10.52
C MET A 26 -7.27 10.77 -10.00
N MET A 27 -8.49 10.73 -10.53
CA MET A 27 -9.50 9.74 -10.13
C MET A 27 -9.09 8.31 -10.52
N THR A 28 -8.58 8.11 -11.74
CA THR A 28 -8.09 6.81 -12.21
C THR A 28 -6.86 6.34 -11.43
N ARG A 29 -5.94 7.26 -11.11
CA ARG A 29 -4.76 6.93 -10.29
C ARG A 29 -5.17 6.50 -8.87
N ARG A 30 -6.19 7.16 -8.29
CA ARG A 30 -6.71 6.84 -6.96
C ARG A 30 -7.38 5.47 -6.92
N SER A 31 -8.24 5.16 -7.90
CA SER A 31 -8.89 3.84 -7.99
C SER A 31 -7.87 2.74 -8.22
N LEU A 32 -6.89 2.95 -9.09
CA LEU A 32 -5.80 2.01 -9.32
C LEU A 32 -4.99 1.76 -8.04
N THR A 33 -4.58 2.82 -7.35
CA THR A 33 -3.78 2.70 -6.12
C THR A 33 -4.54 1.90 -5.05
N ARG A 34 -5.84 2.19 -4.85
CA ARG A 34 -6.69 1.43 -3.93
C ARG A 34 -6.85 -0.03 -4.35
N GLY A 35 -7.08 -0.28 -5.64
CA GLY A 35 -7.23 -1.64 -6.17
C GLY A 35 -5.97 -2.46 -5.95
N LEU A 36 -4.79 -1.89 -6.21
CA LEU A 36 -3.50 -2.53 -5.95
C LEU A 36 -3.28 -2.76 -4.45
N SER A 37 -3.61 -1.80 -3.58
CA SER A 37 -3.54 -1.98 -2.14
C SER A 37 -4.49 -3.06 -1.62
N LEU A 38 -5.69 -3.17 -2.18
CA LEU A 38 -6.66 -4.22 -1.84
C LEU A 38 -6.13 -5.59 -2.27
N LEU A 39 -5.65 -5.74 -3.50
CA LEU A 39 -5.04 -6.97 -3.99
C LEU A 39 -3.83 -7.39 -3.13
N LEU A 40 -2.99 -6.43 -2.76
CA LEU A 40 -1.86 -6.66 -1.87
C LEU A 40 -2.33 -7.14 -0.48
N GLY A 41 -3.34 -6.49 0.09
CA GLY A 41 -3.92 -6.87 1.37
C GLY A 41 -4.49 -8.29 1.36
N LEU A 42 -5.24 -8.65 0.33
CA LEU A 42 -5.79 -9.99 0.15
C LEU A 42 -4.68 -11.04 -0.05
N GLY A 43 -3.66 -10.72 -0.82
CA GLY A 43 -2.48 -11.58 -1.00
C GLY A 43 -1.74 -11.82 0.32
N MET A 44 -1.58 -10.79 1.15
CA MET A 44 -0.98 -10.91 2.48
C MET A 44 -1.82 -11.79 3.42
N VAL A 45 -3.14 -11.64 3.42
CA VAL A 45 -4.04 -12.52 4.21
C VAL A 45 -3.89 -13.97 3.76
N PHE A 46 -3.85 -14.23 2.45
CA PHE A 46 -3.66 -15.58 1.91
C PHE A 46 -2.32 -16.19 2.34
N ILE A 47 -1.22 -15.45 2.18
CA ILE A 47 0.13 -15.90 2.58
C ILE A 47 0.20 -16.14 4.09
N GLY A 48 -0.28 -15.19 4.90
CA GLY A 48 -0.27 -15.30 6.35
C GLY A 48 -1.10 -16.47 6.85
N THR A 49 -2.29 -16.70 6.27
CA THR A 49 -3.14 -17.85 6.59
C THR A 49 -2.44 -19.17 6.24
N ARG A 50 -1.72 -19.23 5.11
CA ARG A 50 -0.91 -20.41 4.76
C ARG A 50 0.18 -20.68 5.78
N PHE A 51 0.85 -19.65 6.31
CA PHE A 51 1.83 -19.82 7.40
C PHE A 51 1.18 -20.28 8.73
N LEU A 52 -0.06 -19.89 9.00
CA LEU A 52 -0.79 -20.34 10.19
C LEU A 52 -1.26 -21.78 10.09
N LEU A 53 -1.74 -22.22 8.92
CA LEU A 53 -2.34 -23.55 8.73
C LEU A 53 -1.34 -24.61 8.26
N ALA A 54 -0.35 -24.22 7.46
CA ALA A 54 0.61 -25.11 6.83
C ALA A 54 2.00 -24.45 6.76
N PRO A 55 2.66 -24.19 7.91
CA PRO A 55 3.88 -23.39 7.99
C PRO A 55 5.04 -23.94 7.17
N ARG A 56 5.18 -25.27 7.07
CA ARG A 56 6.16 -25.93 6.18
C ARG A 56 5.93 -25.58 4.72
N ALA A 57 4.71 -25.77 4.22
CA ALA A 57 4.35 -25.42 2.85
C ALA A 57 4.47 -23.91 2.59
N GLY A 58 4.16 -23.09 3.61
CA GLY A 58 4.40 -21.64 3.58
C GLY A 58 5.87 -21.32 3.34
N ALA A 59 6.78 -21.88 4.15
CA ALA A 59 8.22 -21.67 4.05
C ALA A 59 8.81 -22.17 2.73
N GLU A 60 8.45 -23.37 2.31
CA GLU A 60 8.90 -23.97 1.06
C GLU A 60 8.46 -23.14 -0.16
N GLY A 61 7.29 -22.48 -0.07
CA GLY A 61 6.83 -21.53 -1.09
C GLY A 61 7.72 -20.28 -1.27
N PHE A 62 8.59 -19.98 -0.30
CA PHE A 62 9.59 -18.92 -0.38
C PHE A 62 11.02 -19.47 -0.59
N GLY A 63 11.16 -20.77 -0.86
CA GLY A 63 12.46 -21.42 -1.04
C GLY A 63 13.19 -21.70 0.28
N VAL A 64 12.49 -21.65 1.41
CA VAL A 64 13.05 -21.95 2.73
C VAL A 64 12.71 -23.41 3.07
N PHE A 65 13.69 -24.30 2.94
CA PHE A 65 13.52 -25.73 3.21
C PHE A 65 13.87 -26.04 4.67
N LEU A 66 12.89 -26.56 5.41
CA LEU A 66 13.05 -26.87 6.82
C LEU A 66 13.55 -28.31 7.01
N PRO A 67 14.52 -28.54 7.93
CA PRO A 67 15.02 -29.87 8.24
C PRO A 67 13.88 -30.86 8.60
N PRO A 68 14.07 -32.16 8.38
CA PRO A 68 13.04 -33.17 8.69
C PRO A 68 12.73 -33.32 10.19
N ALA A 69 13.66 -32.98 11.08
CA ALA A 69 13.55 -33.16 12.53
C ALA A 69 13.61 -31.81 13.28
N ASP A 70 12.90 -31.73 14.41
CA ASP A 70 12.98 -30.67 15.44
C ASP A 70 12.64 -29.23 15.01
N VAL A 71 11.70 -29.09 14.08
CA VAL A 71 11.27 -27.77 13.61
C VAL A 71 10.19 -27.18 14.53
N HIS A 72 10.57 -26.13 15.25
CA HIS A 72 9.61 -25.27 15.93
C HIS A 72 9.10 -24.16 14.99
N TYR A 73 7.81 -24.21 14.66
CA TYR A 73 7.15 -23.25 13.76
C TYR A 73 6.79 -21.91 14.43
N ALA A 74 7.22 -21.64 15.65
CA ALA A 74 6.86 -20.42 16.40
C ALA A 74 7.09 -19.13 15.59
N PHE A 75 8.24 -19.02 14.91
CA PHE A 75 8.54 -17.88 14.02
C PHE A 75 7.62 -17.81 12.79
N HIS A 76 7.21 -18.96 12.26
CA HIS A 76 6.32 -19.04 11.11
C HIS A 76 4.91 -18.59 11.48
N TYR A 77 4.43 -18.97 12.67
CA TYR A 77 3.15 -18.51 13.20
C TYR A 77 3.16 -17.01 13.49
N ALA A 78 4.22 -16.49 14.11
CA ALA A 78 4.39 -15.05 14.34
C ALA A 78 4.38 -14.25 13.02
N LYS A 79 5.07 -14.75 12.00
CA LYS A 79 5.01 -14.19 10.64
C LYS A 79 3.59 -14.26 10.08
N GLY A 80 2.95 -15.42 10.19
CA GLY A 80 1.61 -15.66 9.66
C GLY A 80 0.57 -14.66 10.19
N ILE A 81 0.49 -14.49 11.51
CA ILE A 81 -0.49 -13.57 12.11
C ILE A 81 -0.19 -12.10 11.77
N ARG A 82 1.10 -11.73 11.69
CA ARG A 82 1.53 -10.38 11.28
C ARG A 82 1.08 -10.05 9.86
N ASP A 83 1.23 -11.00 8.94
CA ASP A 83 0.86 -10.83 7.53
C ASP A 83 -0.67 -10.79 7.38
N VAL A 84 -1.42 -11.63 8.12
CA VAL A 84 -2.90 -11.57 8.18
C VAL A 84 -3.36 -10.21 8.70
N PHE A 85 -2.84 -9.77 9.85
CA PHE A 85 -3.20 -8.50 10.46
C PHE A 85 -2.93 -7.32 9.51
N SER A 86 -1.73 -7.26 8.93
CA SER A 86 -1.34 -6.20 7.99
C SER A 86 -2.22 -6.22 6.73
N GLY A 87 -2.49 -7.42 6.19
CA GLY A 87 -3.34 -7.59 5.02
C GLY A 87 -4.78 -7.16 5.24
N LEU A 88 -5.34 -7.45 6.42
CA LEU A 88 -6.68 -7.00 6.81
C LEU A 88 -6.76 -5.46 6.91
N LEU A 89 -5.76 -4.80 7.49
CA LEU A 89 -5.71 -3.33 7.53
C LEU A 89 -5.70 -2.73 6.12
N LEU A 90 -4.88 -3.28 5.22
CA LEU A 90 -4.83 -2.82 3.82
C LEU A 90 -6.17 -3.03 3.11
N ALA A 91 -6.77 -4.21 3.23
CA ALA A 91 -8.04 -4.52 2.60
C ALA A 91 -9.17 -3.63 3.13
N LEU A 92 -9.21 -3.41 4.44
CA LEU A 92 -10.21 -2.59 5.11
C LEU A 92 -10.13 -1.13 4.69
N PHE A 93 -8.95 -0.51 4.78
CA PHE A 93 -8.80 0.91 4.41
C PHE A 93 -8.94 1.14 2.91
N ALA A 94 -8.48 0.21 2.06
CA ALA A 94 -8.70 0.28 0.62
C ALA A 94 -10.17 0.13 0.25
N GLY A 95 -10.87 -0.85 0.84
CA GLY A 95 -12.29 -1.13 0.59
C GLY A 95 -13.20 0.00 1.04
N PHE A 96 -12.93 0.61 2.21
CA PHE A 96 -13.69 1.78 2.68
C PHE A 96 -13.24 3.11 2.06
N GLY A 97 -12.18 3.12 1.26
CA GLY A 97 -11.69 4.33 0.60
C GLY A 97 -11.05 5.35 1.54
N TYR A 98 -10.46 4.90 2.65
CA TYR A 98 -9.76 5.73 3.62
C TYR A 98 -8.28 5.92 3.24
N ASP A 99 -8.01 6.84 2.32
CA ASP A 99 -6.67 6.97 1.72
C ASP A 99 -5.57 7.37 2.69
N ARG A 100 -5.84 8.28 3.64
CA ARG A 100 -4.81 8.71 4.60
C ARG A 100 -4.43 7.59 5.56
N PRO A 101 -5.38 6.92 6.23
CA PRO A 101 -5.07 5.72 6.99
C PRO A 101 -4.35 4.66 6.16
N LEU A 102 -4.82 4.39 4.93
CA LEU A 102 -4.19 3.43 4.04
C LEU A 102 -2.73 3.81 3.72
N ALA A 103 -2.46 5.08 3.42
CA ALA A 103 -1.11 5.58 3.14
C ALA A 103 -0.16 5.38 4.32
N TRP A 104 -0.63 5.65 5.55
CA TRP A 104 0.15 5.43 6.75
C TRP A 104 0.41 3.94 7.02
N VAL A 105 -0.59 3.08 6.82
CA VAL A 105 -0.41 1.63 6.95
C VAL A 105 0.59 1.10 5.93
N LEU A 106 0.53 1.56 4.68
CA LEU A 106 1.51 1.18 3.66
C LEU A 106 2.93 1.66 4.02
N LEU A 107 3.07 2.90 4.48
CA LEU A 107 4.36 3.49 4.84
C LEU A 107 4.99 2.79 6.05
N LEU A 108 4.25 2.65 7.15
CA LEU A 108 4.74 1.99 8.36
C LEU A 108 4.88 0.48 8.13
N GLY A 109 3.98 -0.11 7.34
CA GLY A 109 4.04 -1.51 6.94
C GLY A 109 5.31 -1.86 6.17
N ALA A 110 5.94 -0.91 5.46
CA ALA A 110 7.21 -1.12 4.77
C ALA A 110 8.38 -1.45 5.71
N LEU A 111 8.26 -1.14 7.01
CA LEU A 111 9.22 -1.59 8.02
C LEU A 111 9.29 -3.12 8.10
N ILE A 112 8.17 -3.82 7.90
CA ILE A 112 8.09 -5.28 7.99
C ILE A 112 9.00 -5.95 6.96
N PRO A 113 8.83 -5.75 5.64
CA PRO A 113 9.73 -6.33 4.64
C PRO A 113 11.15 -5.74 4.72
N GLY A 114 11.32 -4.53 5.26
CA GLY A 114 12.65 -3.95 5.53
C GLY A 114 13.44 -4.75 6.58
N VAL A 115 12.80 -5.07 7.70
CA VAL A 115 13.40 -5.92 8.74
C VAL A 115 13.56 -7.36 8.23
N ASP A 116 12.55 -7.92 7.58
CA ASP A 116 12.65 -9.28 7.00
C ASP A 116 13.85 -9.37 6.02
N LEU A 117 14.08 -8.35 5.18
CA LEU A 117 15.23 -8.31 4.28
C LEU A 117 16.55 -8.29 5.05
N SER A 118 16.65 -7.50 6.12
CA SER A 118 17.87 -7.45 6.94
C SER A 118 18.18 -8.82 7.58
N ILE A 119 17.15 -9.55 8.01
CA ILE A 119 17.29 -10.89 8.57
C ILE A 119 17.77 -11.88 7.49
N VAL A 120 17.20 -11.82 6.29
CA VAL A 120 17.61 -12.66 5.14
C VAL A 120 19.06 -12.39 4.75
N LEU A 121 19.46 -11.13 4.67
CA LEU A 121 20.84 -10.74 4.32
C LEU A 121 21.86 -11.10 5.40
N ALA A 122 21.44 -11.27 6.65
CA ALA A 122 22.30 -11.71 7.74
C ALA A 122 22.55 -13.23 7.74
N GLN A 123 21.91 -14.01 6.87
CA GLN A 123 22.11 -15.46 6.79
C GLN A 123 23.28 -15.84 5.87
N PRO A 124 24.03 -16.92 6.16
CA PRO A 124 25.08 -17.43 5.26
C PRO A 124 24.56 -17.80 3.86
N THR A 125 23.27 -18.07 3.72
CA THR A 125 22.59 -18.42 2.47
C THR A 125 22.02 -17.20 1.73
N ALA A 126 22.39 -15.98 2.13
CA ALA A 126 21.90 -14.75 1.53
C ALA A 126 22.13 -14.75 0.00
N SER A 127 21.07 -14.48 -0.75
CA SER A 127 21.12 -14.41 -2.21
C SER A 127 20.15 -13.35 -2.72
N LEU A 128 20.39 -12.85 -3.93
CA LEU A 128 19.48 -11.91 -4.59
C LEU A 128 18.08 -12.52 -4.75
N ALA A 129 18.00 -13.84 -5.00
CA ALA A 129 16.73 -14.55 -5.14
C ALA A 129 15.87 -14.45 -3.86
N PHE A 130 16.49 -14.55 -2.68
CA PHE A 130 15.78 -14.42 -1.41
C PHE A 130 15.51 -12.96 -1.01
N ALA A 131 16.36 -12.02 -1.43
CA ALA A 131 16.18 -10.60 -1.19
C ALA A 131 15.08 -9.97 -2.06
N LEU A 132 14.93 -10.45 -3.31
CA LEU A 132 14.08 -9.81 -4.32
C LEU A 132 12.60 -9.65 -3.90
N PRO A 133 11.91 -10.65 -3.31
CA PRO A 133 10.52 -10.49 -2.88
C PRO A 133 10.34 -9.36 -1.87
N HIS A 134 11.35 -9.14 -1.02
CA HIS A 134 11.34 -8.12 0.02
C HIS A 134 11.56 -6.72 -0.58
N LEU A 135 12.51 -6.60 -1.50
CA LEU A 135 12.76 -5.36 -2.24
C LEU A 135 11.53 -4.93 -3.05
N VAL A 136 10.88 -5.88 -3.73
CA VAL A 136 9.64 -5.63 -4.47
C VAL A 136 8.53 -5.17 -3.52
N ALA A 137 8.36 -5.84 -2.38
CA ALA A 137 7.37 -5.44 -1.37
C ALA A 137 7.62 -4.02 -0.85
N ILE A 138 8.87 -3.67 -0.51
CA ILE A 138 9.25 -2.33 -0.07
C ILE A 138 8.91 -1.29 -1.16
N GLY A 139 9.31 -1.53 -2.40
CA GLY A 139 9.04 -0.62 -3.52
C GLY A 139 7.55 -0.41 -3.76
N LEU A 140 6.76 -1.48 -3.73
CA LEU A 140 5.30 -1.40 -3.87
C LEU A 140 4.66 -0.62 -2.73
N LEU A 141 5.00 -0.91 -1.47
CA LEU A 141 4.42 -0.24 -0.31
C LEU A 141 4.75 1.26 -0.31
N LEU A 142 6.02 1.62 -0.53
CA LEU A 142 6.44 3.02 -0.56
C LEU A 142 5.86 3.77 -1.77
N GLY A 143 5.81 3.14 -2.94
CA GLY A 143 5.23 3.75 -4.15
C GLY A 143 3.73 4.01 -4.00
N LEU A 144 2.98 3.04 -3.45
CA LEU A 144 1.55 3.20 -3.18
C LEU A 144 1.30 4.24 -2.08
N ALA A 145 2.09 4.25 -1.01
CA ALA A 145 2.00 5.25 0.05
C ALA A 145 2.23 6.67 -0.49
N ALA A 146 3.31 6.89 -1.25
CA ALA A 146 3.59 8.17 -1.89
C ALA A 146 2.47 8.58 -2.86
N SER A 147 1.91 7.62 -3.61
CA SER A 147 0.75 7.85 -4.47
C SER A 147 -0.46 8.36 -3.68
N LEU A 148 -0.80 7.72 -2.56
CA LEU A 148 -1.93 8.15 -1.74
C LEU A 148 -1.69 9.48 -1.03
N PHE A 149 -0.47 9.75 -0.53
CA PHE A 149 -0.17 11.04 0.10
C PHE A 149 -0.29 12.21 -0.88
N THR A 150 0.07 12.01 -2.15
CA THR A 150 -0.10 13.03 -3.20
C THR A 150 -1.56 13.22 -3.63
N LEU A 151 -2.44 12.24 -3.36
CA LEU A 151 -3.88 12.30 -3.67
C LEU A 151 -4.73 12.77 -2.48
N ALA A 152 -4.26 12.52 -1.26
CA ALA A 152 -4.98 12.81 -0.04
C ALA A 152 -4.84 14.29 0.36
N ARG A 153 -5.90 15.07 0.14
CA ARG A 153 -5.95 16.47 0.59
C ARG A 153 -5.70 16.55 2.10
N PRO A 154 -4.94 17.57 2.58
CA PRO A 154 -4.91 17.93 3.99
C PRO A 154 -6.32 18.03 4.55
N ALA A 155 -6.56 17.40 5.70
CA ALA A 155 -7.73 17.74 6.51
C ALA A 155 -7.69 19.25 6.67
N ALA A 156 -8.73 19.94 6.18
CA ALA A 156 -8.82 21.38 6.32
C ALA A 156 -8.62 21.72 7.79
N THR A 157 -7.64 22.56 8.10
CA THR A 157 -7.43 23.06 9.45
C THR A 157 -8.75 23.68 9.86
N ILE A 158 -9.44 23.08 10.83
CA ILE A 158 -10.64 23.66 11.41
C ILE A 158 -10.16 24.94 12.07
N PHE A 159 -10.36 26.07 11.40
CA PHE A 159 -10.19 27.38 11.99
C PHE A 159 -11.28 27.47 13.06
N ILE A 160 -10.90 27.25 14.32
CA ILE A 160 -11.75 27.58 15.45
C ILE A 160 -11.60 29.09 15.60
N PRO A 161 -12.57 29.92 15.19
CA PRO A 161 -12.50 31.33 15.52
C PRO A 161 -12.49 31.41 17.04
N ALA A 162 -11.43 32.01 17.60
CA ALA A 162 -11.40 32.36 19.01
C ALA A 162 -12.57 33.31 19.27
N VAL A 163 -13.57 32.84 20.01
CA VAL A 163 -14.58 33.70 20.60
C VAL A 163 -13.90 34.42 21.75
N ILE A 164 -13.57 35.70 21.54
CA ILE A 164 -13.23 36.68 22.58
C ILE A 164 -14.25 37.81 22.48
#